data_AF-A0ABD2DBZ1-F1
#
_entry.id   AF-A0ABD2DBZ1-F1
#
_cell.length_a   1.000
_cell.length_b   1.000
_cell.length_c   1.000
_cell.angle_alpha   90.00
_cell.angle_beta   90.00
_cell.angle_gamma   90.00
#
_symmetry.space_group_name_H-M   'P 1'
#
loop_
_entity.id
_entity.type
_entity.pdbx_description
1 polymer ?
#
loop_
_entity_poly.entity_id
_entity_poly.type
_entity_poly.pdbx_seq_one_letter_code
_entity_poly.pdbx_strand_id
1 'polypeptide(L)'
;DVRQKVQLTIAEAFGISSSSLYLTKPTFFSRINSTAARTAHDEYWHAHVDKVTYGSFDYTSLLYLSDYLEDFGGGRFVFMEEGANTTVEPRA
;
A
#
# COMPACT_ATOMS: atom_id res chain seq x y z
N ASP A 1 6.69 -6.57 18.35
CA ASP A 1 6.17 -7.86 17.88
C ASP A 1 5.48 -7.87 16.51
N VAL A 2 4.54 -6.98 16.16
CA VAL A 2 3.95 -6.99 14.79
C VAL A 2 4.84 -6.27 13.76
N ARG A 3 5.34 -5.08 14.11
CA ARG A 3 6.22 -4.27 13.25
C ARG A 3 7.43 -5.05 12.74
N GLN A 4 8.06 -5.84 13.62
CA GLN A 4 9.23 -6.64 13.27
C GLN A 4 8.87 -7.78 12.31
N LYS A 5 7.72 -8.43 12.50
CA LYS A 5 7.23 -9.46 11.57
C LYS A 5 7.02 -8.87 10.18
N VAL A 6 6.34 -7.72 10.08
CA VAL A 6 6.14 -7.00 8.80
C VAL A 6 7.49 -6.65 8.15
N GLN A 7 8.44 -6.09 8.93
CA GLN A 7 9.77 -5.74 8.44
C GLN A 7 10.51 -6.97 7.88
N LEU A 8 10.45 -8.10 8.57
CA LEU A 8 11.10 -9.35 8.15
C LEU A 8 10.43 -9.94 6.90
N THR A 9 9.10 -9.96 6.85
CA THR A 9 8.35 -10.45 5.68
C THR A 9 8.65 -9.62 4.43
N ILE A 10 8.71 -8.29 4.54
CA ILE A 10 9.11 -7.42 3.43
C ILE A 10 10.57 -7.70 3.04
N ALA A 11 11.46 -7.79 4.02
CA ALA A 11 12.87 -8.06 3.75
C ALA A 11 13.10 -9.38 2.98
N GLU A 12 12.39 -10.43 3.38
CA GLU A 12 12.39 -11.74 2.72
C GLU A 12 11.81 -11.67 1.29
N ALA A 13 10.65 -11.04 1.12
CA ALA A 13 9.96 -10.94 -0.17
C ALA A 13 10.79 -10.20 -1.23
N PHE A 14 11.56 -9.18 -0.82
CA PHE A 14 12.38 -8.37 -1.71
C PHE A 14 13.86 -8.76 -1.71
N GLY A 15 14.28 -9.78 -0.94
CA GLY A 15 15.67 -10.21 -0.88
C GLY A 15 16.63 -9.14 -0.34
N ILE A 16 16.16 -8.26 0.54
CA ILE A 16 16.93 -7.15 1.11
C ILE A 16 17.27 -7.43 2.58
N SER A 17 18.40 -6.91 3.05
CA SER A 17 18.76 -7.05 4.47
C SER A 17 17.75 -6.30 5.33
N SER A 18 17.17 -6.98 6.33
CA SER A 18 16.25 -6.37 7.29
C SER A 18 16.90 -5.23 8.09
N SER A 19 18.22 -5.26 8.27
CA SER A 19 19.00 -4.18 8.91
C SER A 19 19.08 -2.91 8.07
N SER A 20 18.87 -3.02 6.75
CA SER A 20 18.91 -1.91 5.79
C SER A 20 17.51 -1.37 5.49
N LEU A 21 16.44 -2.04 5.93
CA LEU A 21 15.08 -1.58 5.78
C LEU A 21 14.67 -0.73 6.98
N TYR A 22 14.65 0.58 6.81
CA TYR A 22 14.16 1.51 7.81
C TYR A 22 12.68 1.78 7.56
N LEU A 23 11.82 1.37 8.48
CA LEU A 23 10.42 1.75 8.44
C LEU A 23 10.30 3.26 8.63
N THR A 24 10.02 3.96 7.52
CA THR A 24 9.84 5.40 7.52
C THR A 24 8.55 5.76 8.22
N LYS A 25 8.58 6.89 8.94
CA LYS A 25 7.35 7.51 9.41
C LYS A 25 6.83 8.46 8.33
N PRO A 26 5.52 8.55 8.14
CA PRO A 26 4.47 7.75 8.80
C PRO A 26 4.27 6.36 8.15
N THR A 27 3.95 5.36 8.97
CA THR A 27 3.34 4.09 8.50
C THR A 27 1.82 4.27 8.52
N PHE A 28 1.16 4.06 7.39
CA PHE A 28 -0.27 4.26 7.27
C PHE A 28 -1.03 2.95 7.45
N PHE A 29 -2.11 3.00 8.24
CA PHE A 29 -3.16 2.00 8.24
C PHE A 29 -4.42 2.66 7.74
N SER A 30 -4.93 2.19 6.60
CA SER A 30 -6.13 2.73 5.97
C SER A 30 -7.22 1.66 6.00
N ARG A 31 -8.42 2.04 6.45
CA ARG A 31 -9.62 1.22 6.33
C ARG A 31 -10.54 1.88 5.33
N ILE A 32 -10.72 1.22 4.19
CA ILE A 32 -11.63 1.67 3.14
C ILE A 32 -12.94 0.91 3.29
N ASN A 33 -14.06 1.58 3.09
CA ASN A 33 -15.39 0.99 3.10
C ASN A 33 -16.32 1.75 2.11
N SER A 34 -17.60 1.38 2.08
CA SER A 34 -18.58 1.99 1.18
C SER A 34 -19.25 3.26 1.75
N THR A 35 -18.76 3.81 2.87
CA THR A 35 -19.29 5.07 3.40
C THR A 35 -18.83 6.24 2.54
N ALA A 36 -19.69 7.24 2.36
CA ALA A 36 -19.35 8.41 1.57
C ALA A 36 -18.21 9.20 2.22
N ALA A 37 -17.24 9.63 1.41
CA ALA A 37 -16.16 10.49 1.84
C ALA A 37 -16.70 11.79 2.46
N ARG A 38 -16.17 12.18 3.63
CA ARG A 38 -16.54 13.42 4.33
C ARG A 38 -15.45 14.48 4.20
N THR A 39 -14.22 14.04 3.99
CA THR A 39 -13.01 14.84 3.85
C THR A 39 -12.20 14.35 2.65
N ALA A 40 -11.28 15.18 2.15
CA ALA A 40 -10.36 14.79 1.08
C ALA A 40 -9.47 13.59 1.46
N HIS A 41 -9.24 13.35 2.76
CA HIS A 41 -8.49 12.18 3.24
C HIS A 41 -9.30 10.88 3.17
N ASP A 42 -10.63 10.97 3.06
CA ASP A 42 -11.48 9.80 2.82
C ASP A 42 -11.49 9.41 1.33
N GLU A 43 -11.00 10.29 0.45
CA GLU A 43 -10.85 10.07 -0.98
C GLU A 43 -9.52 9.36 -1.29
N TYR A 44 -9.48 8.06 -1.04
CA TYR A 44 -8.26 7.24 -1.22
C TYR A 44 -7.89 6.95 -2.69
N TRP A 45 -8.71 7.38 -3.65
CA TRP A 45 -8.62 7.02 -5.07
C TRP A 45 -7.83 8.01 -5.93
N HIS A 46 -7.22 9.03 -5.33
CA HIS A 46 -6.39 9.98 -6.07
C HIS A 46 -5.03 9.36 -6.42
N ALA A 47 -4.77 9.28 -7.72
CA ALA A 47 -3.48 8.83 -8.23
C ALA A 47 -2.35 9.76 -7.74
N HIS A 48 -1.26 9.18 -7.27
CA HIS A 48 -0.08 9.93 -6.85
C HIS A 48 1.19 9.08 -6.95
N VAL A 49 2.34 9.74 -6.81
CA VAL A 49 3.66 9.10 -6.77
C VAL A 49 4.23 9.29 -5.37
N ASP A 50 4.39 8.21 -4.61
CA ASP A 50 4.83 8.24 -3.19
C ASP A 50 6.11 9.04 -2.98
N LYS A 51 7.10 8.87 -3.87
CA LYS A 51 8.37 9.61 -3.81
C LYS A 51 8.15 11.12 -3.95
N VAL A 52 7.20 11.56 -4.78
CA VAL A 52 6.87 12.97 -4.95
C VAL A 52 6.10 13.50 -3.74
N THR A 53 5.14 12.72 -3.23
CA THR A 53 4.30 13.11 -2.09
C THR A 53 5.10 13.22 -0.79
N TYR A 54 6.00 12.26 -0.52
CA TYR A 54 6.67 12.13 0.78
C TYR A 54 8.18 12.35 0.75
N GLY A 55 8.82 12.34 -0.42
CA GLY A 55 10.26 12.60 -0.62
C GLY A 55 11.20 11.50 -0.13
N SER A 56 10.91 10.91 1.03
CA SER A 56 11.77 9.95 1.74
C SER A 56 11.49 8.49 1.38
N PHE A 57 10.45 8.21 0.60
CA PHE A 57 10.04 6.83 0.31
C PHE A 57 10.77 6.32 -0.92
N ASP A 58 11.76 5.45 -0.72
CA ASP A 58 12.48 4.79 -1.82
C ASP A 58 11.80 3.49 -2.26
N TYR A 59 11.08 2.84 -1.33
CA TYR A 59 10.29 1.64 -1.59
C TYR A 59 8.95 1.76 -0.87
N THR A 60 7.88 1.35 -1.55
CA THR A 60 6.55 1.22 -0.97
C THR A 60 6.18 -0.25 -0.90
N SER A 61 5.74 -0.69 0.27
CA SER A 61 5.12 -2.00 0.45
C SER A 61 3.67 -1.80 0.83
N LEU A 62 2.77 -2.41 0.07
CA LEU A 62 1.34 -2.43 0.35
C LEU A 62 0.98 -3.82 0.87
N LEU A 63 0.35 -3.89 2.05
CA LEU A 63 -0.13 -5.13 2.65
C LEU A 63 -1.65 -5.05 2.79
N TYR A 64 -2.35 -5.98 2.16
CA TYR A 64 -3.78 -6.16 2.36
C TYR A 64 -4.02 -6.96 3.64
N LEU A 65 -4.97 -6.51 4.45
CA LEU A 65 -5.35 -7.13 5.73
C LEU A 65 -6.75 -7.76 5.70
N SER A 66 -7.30 -7.91 4.50
CA SER A 66 -8.61 -8.48 4.19
C SER A 66 -8.54 -9.07 2.78
N ASP A 67 -9.44 -10.00 2.46
CA ASP A 67 -9.32 -10.84 1.27
C ASP A 67 -10.21 -10.37 0.12
N TYR A 68 -9.61 -10.25 -1.07
CA TYR A 68 -10.34 -9.84 -2.28
C TYR A 68 -11.25 -10.96 -2.77
N LEU A 69 -12.48 -10.61 -3.15
CA LEU A 69 -13.62 -11.49 -3.47
C LEU A 69 -14.28 -12.19 -2.27
N GLU A 70 -13.67 -12.17 -1.08
CA GLU A 70 -14.31 -12.66 0.16
C GLU A 70 -14.86 -11.52 1.01
N ASP A 71 -14.00 -10.56 1.38
CA ASP A 71 -14.37 -9.42 2.22
C ASP A 71 -14.77 -8.19 1.38
N PHE A 72 -14.20 -8.04 0.18
CA PHE A 72 -14.44 -6.88 -0.68
C PHE A 72 -14.29 -7.18 -2.18
N GLY A 73 -15.01 -6.42 -3.03
CA GLY A 73 -15.02 -6.59 -4.49
C GLY A 73 -14.46 -5.41 -5.32
N GLY A 74 -14.16 -4.28 -4.67
CA GLY A 74 -13.55 -3.08 -5.29
C GLY A 74 -12.12 -2.82 -4.81
N GLY A 75 -11.68 -1.56 -4.80
CA GLY A 75 -10.42 -1.17 -4.13
C GLY A 75 -9.14 -1.76 -4.72
N ARG A 76 -9.15 -2.13 -6.00
CA ARG A 76 -7.96 -2.65 -6.70
C ARG A 76 -6.87 -1.58 -6.78
N PHE A 77 -5.62 -2.01 -6.66
CA PHE A 77 -4.48 -1.12 -6.83
C PHE A 77 -4.13 -1.03 -8.31
N VAL A 78 -4.11 0.18 -8.85
CA VAL A 78 -3.90 0.43 -10.27
C VAL A 78 -2.72 1.38 -10.45
N PHE A 79 -1.70 0.93 -11.16
CA PHE A 79 -0.66 1.79 -11.70
C PHE A 79 -1.18 2.42 -12.99
N MET A 80 -1.29 3.75 -13.00
CA MET A 80 -1.67 4.53 -14.18
C MET A 80 -0.39 4.94 -14.90
N GLU A 81 -0.11 4.32 -16.03
CA GLU A 81 1.08 4.62 -16.85
C GLU A 81 0.66 5.21 -18.20
N GLU A 82 1.58 5.91 -18.87
CA GLU A 82 1.35 6.42 -20.22
C GLU A 82 1.22 5.24 -21.20
N GLY A 83 -0.01 5.00 -21.67
CA GLY A 83 -0.32 4.00 -22.70
C GLY A 83 -1.18 2.84 -22.23
N ALA A 84 -1.11 2.41 -20.97
CA ALA A 84 -2.00 1.41 -20.39
C ALA A 84 -1.98 1.41 -18.85
N ASN A 85 -3.12 1.12 -18.24
CA ASN A 85 -3.20 0.89 -16.79
C ASN A 85 -2.78 -0.54 -16.45
N THR A 86 -1.94 -0.71 -15.44
CA THR A 86 -1.61 -2.01 -14.87
C THR A 86 -2.34 -2.19 -13.55
N THR A 87 -3.27 -3.14 -13.48
CA THR A 87 -3.99 -3.47 -12.25
C THR A 87 -3.27 -4.61 -11.52
N VAL A 88 -2.97 -4.40 -10.24
CA VAL A 88 -2.50 -5.44 -9.34
C VAL A 88 -3.67 -5.88 -8.47
N GLU A 89 -4.05 -7.14 -8.61
CA GLU A 89 -5.06 -7.75 -7.74
C GLU A 89 -4.51 -7.89 -6.33
N PRO A 90 -5.29 -7.55 -5.29
CA PRO A 90 -4.96 -7.93 -3.93
C PRO A 90 -4.88 -9.46 -3.86
N ARG A 91 -3.78 -9.98 -3.34
CA ARG A 91 -3.57 -11.43 -3.15
C ARG A 91 -3.34 -11.70 -1.67
N ALA A 92 -3.97 -12.77 -1.19
CA ALA A 92 -3.74 -13.35 0.14
C ALA A 92 -2.40 -14.08 0.19
#